data_AF-A0A6L9IWW0-F1
#
_entry.id   AF-A0A6L9IWW0-F1
#
_cell.length_a   1.000
_cell.length_b   1.000
_cell.length_c   1.000
_cell.angle_alpha   90.00
_cell.angle_beta   90.00
_cell.angle_gamma   90.00
#
_symmetry.space_group_name_H-M   'P 1'
#
loop_
_entity.id
_entity.type
_entity.pdbx_description
1 polymer ?
#
loop_
_entity_poly.entity_id
_entity_poly.type
_entity_poly.pdbx_seq_one_letter_code
_entity_poly.pdbx_strand_id
1 'polypeptide(L)'
;MIQIRCVVENNPLPDTDFRAEHGVAFHIQTPAGQVLFDTGESGDVLLHNARLLDIDLGAVDAIAISHAHNDHTWGLPHVLPLIRPNVPLYANADLFRPRYSGDDRKSVGIAMPREELAAAVHLRLSDEPTEMIPGVWTTGAITDRPY
;
A
#
# COMPACT_ATOMS: atom_id res chain seq x y z
N MET A 1 0.59 16.65 14.96
CA MET A 1 -0.19 16.98 13.75
C MET A 1 -0.27 15.72 12.91
N ILE A 2 -1.42 15.45 12.29
CA ILE A 2 -1.60 14.35 11.34
C ILE A 2 -1.49 14.94 9.94
N GLN A 3 -0.77 14.27 9.05
CA GLN A 3 -0.64 14.65 7.65
C GLN A 3 -0.86 13.43 6.76
N ILE A 4 -1.63 13.60 5.69
CA ILE A 4 -1.86 12.58 4.68
C ILE A 4 -1.43 13.19 3.35
N ARG A 5 -0.51 12.53 2.65
CA ARG A 5 -0.03 12.93 1.33
C ARG A 5 -0.49 11.89 0.32
N CYS A 6 -1.16 12.34 -0.73
CA CYS A 6 -1.45 11.51 -1.89
C CYS A 6 -0.16 11.33 -2.69
N VAL A 7 0.31 10.09 -2.84
CA VAL A 7 1.57 9.77 -3.53
C VAL A 7 1.31 9.16 -4.90
N VAL A 8 0.26 8.36 -5.05
CA VAL A 8 -0.19 7.83 -6.34
C VAL A 8 -1.71 8.01 -6.43
N GLU A 9 -2.17 8.52 -7.58
CA GLU A 9 -3.58 8.62 -7.94
C GLU A 9 -3.69 8.64 -9.48
N ASN A 10 -4.90 8.33 -9.97
CA ASN A 10 -5.24 8.20 -11.38
C ASN A 10 -5.03 9.49 -12.19
N ASN A 11 -5.17 10.65 -11.56
CA ASN A 11 -5.15 11.93 -12.23
C ASN A 11 -3.90 12.73 -11.83
N PRO A 12 -3.22 13.34 -12.80
CA PRO A 12 -2.09 14.21 -12.51
C PRO A 12 -2.59 15.49 -11.86
N LEU A 13 -1.79 16.04 -10.94
CA LEU A 13 -1.98 17.42 -10.48
C LEU A 13 -1.48 18.36 -11.58
N PRO A 14 -2.34 19.21 -12.20
CA PRO A 14 -1.94 20.06 -13.31
C PRO A 14 -0.79 20.99 -12.94
N ASP A 15 0.06 21.30 -13.92
CA ASP A 15 1.19 22.23 -13.77
C ASP A 15 2.19 21.86 -12.65
N THR A 16 2.40 20.56 -12.44
CA THR A 16 3.40 20.03 -11.50
C THR A 16 4.27 18.96 -12.13
N ASP A 17 5.38 18.63 -11.46
CA ASP A 17 6.25 17.52 -11.86
C ASP A 17 5.75 16.15 -11.35
N PHE A 18 4.61 16.09 -10.65
CA PHE A 18 4.05 14.84 -10.17
C PHE A 18 3.55 13.97 -11.32
N ARG A 19 3.79 12.67 -11.20
CA ARG A 19 3.28 11.66 -12.14
C ARG A 19 1.99 11.05 -11.62
N ALA A 20 1.20 10.49 -12.53
CA ALA A 20 -0.02 9.77 -12.23
C ALA A 20 -0.04 8.44 -12.97
N GLU A 21 -0.74 7.47 -12.39
CA GLU A 21 -1.02 6.16 -12.98
C GLU A 21 -2.34 5.63 -12.40
N HIS A 22 -2.93 4.63 -13.05
CA HIS A 22 -4.07 3.95 -12.47
C HIS A 22 -3.64 3.23 -11.19
N GLY A 23 -4.09 3.72 -10.04
CA GLY A 23 -3.77 3.14 -8.75
C GLY A 23 -3.77 4.15 -7.62
N VAL A 24 -3.44 3.67 -6.43
CA VAL A 24 -3.50 4.45 -5.19
C VAL A 24 -2.28 4.20 -4.33
N ALA A 25 -1.77 5.26 -3.73
CA ALA A 25 -0.88 5.20 -2.58
C ALA A 25 -0.95 6.48 -1.74
N PHE A 26 -0.93 6.34 -0.42
CA PHE A 26 -0.87 7.45 0.52
C PHE A 26 0.27 7.29 1.52
N HIS A 27 0.94 8.38 1.84
CA HIS A 27 1.82 8.47 3.00
C HIS A 27 1.07 9.15 4.15
N ILE A 28 0.95 8.46 5.27
CA ILE A 28 0.23 8.91 6.46
C ILE A 28 1.25 9.13 7.57
N GLN A 29 1.40 10.36 8.01
CA GLN A 29 2.32 10.74 9.07
C GLN A 29 1.54 11.19 10.31
N THR A 30 1.87 10.60 11.45
CA THR A 30 1.30 10.93 12.75
C THR A 30 2.42 11.18 13.78
N PRO A 31 2.10 11.69 14.98
CA PRO A 31 3.07 11.75 16.08
C PRO A 31 3.58 10.37 16.53
N ALA A 32 2.86 9.29 16.21
CA ALA A 32 3.19 7.94 16.64
C ALA A 32 4.01 7.15 15.61
N GLY A 33 4.12 7.64 14.37
CA GLY A 33 4.84 6.98 13.30
C GLY A 33 4.28 7.28 11.90
N GLN A 34 4.87 6.62 10.91
CA GLN A 34 4.54 6.77 9.48
C GLN A 34 3.99 5.47 8.89
N VAL A 35 2.91 5.57 8.11
CA VAL A 35 2.31 4.44 7.40
C VAL A 35 2.32 4.72 5.90
N LEU A 36 2.75 3.74 5.12
CA LEU A 36 2.51 3.71 3.68
C LEU A 36 1.27 2.86 3.40
N PHE A 37 0.25 3.47 2.81
CA PHE A 37 -1.00 2.80 2.43
C PHE A 37 -1.00 2.58 0.93
N ASP A 38 -1.06 1.32 0.49
CA ASP A 38 -0.91 0.86 -0.90
C ASP A 38 0.38 1.33 -1.58
N THR A 39 0.63 0.83 -2.79
CA THR A 39 1.90 1.03 -3.51
C THR A 39 1.77 1.38 -5.00
N GLY A 40 0.55 1.58 -5.50
CA GLY A 40 0.31 1.83 -6.92
C GLY A 40 0.53 0.60 -7.81
N GLU A 41 0.52 0.84 -9.12
CA GLU A 41 0.62 -0.20 -10.16
C GLU A 41 2.07 -0.48 -10.57
N SER A 42 2.87 0.57 -10.83
CA SER A 42 4.23 0.38 -11.33
C SER A 42 5.30 0.47 -10.25
N GLY A 43 5.03 1.21 -9.17
CA GLY A 43 6.04 1.66 -8.21
C GLY A 43 6.88 2.85 -8.71
N ASP A 44 7.05 3.04 -10.02
CA ASP A 44 7.81 4.16 -10.59
C ASP A 44 7.19 5.52 -10.24
N VAL A 45 5.85 5.62 -10.32
CA VAL A 45 5.13 6.84 -9.94
C VAL A 45 5.28 7.11 -8.44
N LEU A 46 5.15 6.07 -7.62
CA LEU A 46 5.33 6.17 -6.16
C LEU A 46 6.72 6.71 -5.82
N LEU A 47 7.79 6.10 -6.37
CA LEU A 47 9.17 6.49 -6.07
C LEU A 47 9.47 7.91 -6.56
N HIS A 48 9.00 8.27 -7.76
CA HIS A 48 9.16 9.61 -8.31
C HIS A 48 8.46 10.67 -7.43
N ASN A 49 7.20 10.44 -7.08
CA ASN A 49 6.42 11.38 -6.28
C ASN A 49 6.91 11.46 -4.83
N ALA A 50 7.31 10.33 -4.23
CA ALA A 50 7.89 10.30 -2.88
C ALA A 50 9.15 11.17 -2.79
N ARG A 51 10.02 11.12 -3.82
CA ARG A 51 11.20 12.00 -3.91
C ARG A 51 10.83 13.48 -3.99
N LEU A 52 9.83 13.84 -4.81
CA LEU A 52 9.38 15.23 -4.94
C LEU A 52 8.70 15.76 -3.66
N LEU A 53 8.06 14.87 -2.90
CA LEU A 53 7.41 15.18 -1.62
C LEU A 53 8.37 15.14 -0.41
N ASP A 54 9.66 14.84 -0.63
CA ASP A 54 10.66 14.64 0.43
C ASP A 54 10.23 13.58 1.46
N ILE A 55 9.64 12.48 0.97
CA ILE A 55 9.22 11.35 1.79
C ILE A 55 10.37 10.34 1.88
N ASP A 56 10.87 10.11 3.09
CA ASP A 56 11.81 9.02 3.38
C ASP A 56 11.05 7.71 3.62
N LEU A 57 11.11 6.80 2.64
CA LEU A 57 10.51 5.47 2.76
C LEU A 57 11.18 4.61 3.84
N GLY A 58 12.45 4.88 4.19
CA GLY A 58 13.15 4.20 5.28
C GLY A 58 12.55 4.51 6.66
N ALA A 59 11.85 5.64 6.78
CA ALA A 59 11.17 6.08 8.00
C ALA A 59 9.76 5.50 8.15
N VAL A 60 9.27 4.69 7.20
CA VAL A 60 7.98 4.00 7.31
C VAL A 60 8.03 2.99 8.45
N ASP A 61 7.01 3.02 9.32
CA ASP A 61 6.86 2.15 10.49
C ASP A 61 5.87 1.01 10.24
N ALA A 62 4.94 1.17 9.31
CA ALA A 62 4.00 0.13 8.89
C ALA A 62 3.58 0.32 7.43
N ILE A 63 3.23 -0.80 6.78
CA ILE A 63 2.60 -0.80 5.46
C ILE A 63 1.17 -1.31 5.62
N ALA A 64 0.23 -0.68 4.95
CA ALA A 64 -1.15 -1.14 4.84
C ALA A 64 -1.46 -1.44 3.37
N ILE A 65 -2.00 -2.62 3.08
CA ILE A 65 -2.52 -2.96 1.75
C ILE A 65 -4.03 -3.10 1.86
N SER A 66 -4.74 -2.28 1.08
CA SER A 66 -6.20 -2.22 1.07
C SER A 66 -6.81 -3.52 0.55
N HIS A 67 -6.31 -4.01 -0.59
CA HIS A 67 -6.70 -5.26 -1.21
C HIS A 67 -5.67 -5.71 -2.25
N ALA A 68 -5.88 -6.90 -2.82
CA ALA A 68 -4.88 -7.61 -3.61
C ALA A 68 -4.71 -7.15 -5.07
N HIS A 69 -5.39 -6.10 -5.54
CA HIS A 69 -5.31 -5.73 -6.95
C HIS A 69 -3.94 -5.11 -7.31
N ASN A 70 -3.60 -5.18 -8.60
CA ASN A 70 -2.31 -4.79 -9.14
C ASN A 70 -2.01 -3.31 -8.91
N ASP A 71 -3.02 -2.46 -9.09
CA ASP A 71 -2.98 -1.01 -8.92
C ASP A 71 -2.82 -0.54 -7.46
N HIS A 72 -2.72 -1.49 -6.53
CA HIS A 72 -2.44 -1.27 -5.12
C HIS A 72 -1.16 -1.99 -4.63
N THR A 73 -0.75 -3.06 -5.30
CA THR A 73 0.25 -4.02 -4.77
C THR A 73 1.48 -4.20 -5.63
N TRP A 74 1.45 -3.85 -6.92
CA TRP A 74 2.55 -4.15 -7.82
C TRP A 74 3.74 -3.19 -7.67
N GLY A 75 3.57 -2.07 -6.97
CA GLY A 75 4.70 -1.24 -6.52
C GLY A 75 5.52 -1.82 -5.36
N LEU A 76 5.04 -2.86 -4.66
CA LEU A 76 5.75 -3.48 -3.52
C LEU A 76 7.21 -3.84 -3.84
N PRO A 77 7.56 -4.57 -4.92
CA PRO A 77 8.95 -4.94 -5.22
C PRO A 77 9.91 -3.74 -5.34
N HIS A 78 9.40 -2.54 -5.64
CA HIS A 78 10.20 -1.32 -5.78
C HIS A 78 10.31 -0.55 -4.46
N VAL A 79 9.32 -0.68 -3.58
CA VAL A 79 9.30 -0.06 -2.25
C VAL A 79 10.10 -0.88 -1.23
N LEU A 80 9.97 -2.21 -1.24
CA LEU A 80 10.57 -3.10 -0.24
C LEU A 80 12.10 -2.93 -0.06
N PRO A 81 12.90 -2.66 -1.10
CA PRO A 81 14.34 -2.41 -0.93
C PRO A 81 14.67 -1.09 -0.20
N LEU A 82 13.72 -0.17 -0.10
CA LEU A 82 13.91 1.18 0.46
C LEU A 82 13.36 1.33 1.88
N ILE A 83 12.58 0.38 2.36
CA ILE A 83 12.06 0.35 3.74
C ILE A 83 12.99 -0.45 4.65
N ARG A 84 12.81 -0.30 5.97
CA ARG A 84 13.51 -1.15 6.94
C ARG A 84 13.07 -2.62 6.82
N PRO A 85 13.99 -3.59 6.98
CA PRO A 85 13.62 -5.00 7.07
C PRO A 85 12.61 -5.27 8.19
N ASN A 86 11.72 -6.24 7.99
CA ASN A 86 10.72 -6.67 8.99
C ASN A 86 9.72 -5.58 9.42
N VAL A 87 9.54 -4.50 8.64
CA VAL A 87 8.42 -3.57 8.83
C VAL A 87 7.11 -4.37 8.79
N PRO A 88 6.16 -4.14 9.72
CA PRO A 88 4.88 -4.84 9.69
C PRO A 88 4.04 -4.41 8.48
N LEU A 89 3.56 -5.40 7.71
CA LEU A 89 2.61 -5.19 6.62
C LEU A 89 1.25 -5.74 7.02
N TYR A 90 0.26 -4.86 7.09
CA TYR A 90 -1.12 -5.16 7.44
C TYR A 90 -1.97 -5.28 6.19
N ALA A 91 -2.75 -6.35 6.08
CA ALA A 91 -3.69 -6.58 4.98
C ALA A 91 -4.79 -7.55 5.39
N ASN A 92 -5.81 -7.72 4.54
CA ASN A 92 -6.83 -8.74 4.73
C ASN A 92 -6.23 -10.17 4.74
N ALA A 93 -6.88 -11.12 5.44
CA ALA A 93 -6.48 -12.53 5.46
C ALA A 93 -6.39 -13.16 4.06
N ASP A 94 -7.15 -12.61 3.12
CA ASP A 94 -7.27 -13.08 1.74
C ASP A 94 -6.35 -12.38 0.72
N LEU A 95 -5.33 -11.63 1.18
CA LEU A 95 -4.39 -10.90 0.31
C LEU A 95 -3.83 -11.73 -0.85
N PHE A 96 -3.58 -13.03 -0.63
CA PHE A 96 -3.00 -13.92 -1.64
C PHE A 96 -4.04 -14.75 -2.41
N ARG A 97 -5.34 -14.56 -2.16
CA ARG A 97 -6.38 -15.19 -2.98
C ARG A 97 -6.29 -14.61 -4.41
N PRO A 98 -6.26 -15.43 -5.46
CA PRO A 98 -6.16 -14.94 -6.83
C PRO A 98 -7.25 -13.92 -7.17
N ARG A 99 -6.90 -12.91 -7.97
CA ARG A 99 -7.81 -11.90 -8.53
C ARG A 99 -7.69 -11.88 -10.03
N TYR A 100 -8.82 -11.76 -10.71
CA TYR A 100 -8.90 -11.79 -12.17
C TYR A 100 -9.79 -10.65 -12.66
N SER A 101 -9.47 -10.09 -13.84
CA SER A 101 -10.24 -9.06 -14.51
C SER A 101 -10.41 -9.40 -15.99
N GLY A 102 -11.47 -8.87 -16.61
CA GLY A 102 -11.79 -9.08 -18.02
C GLY A 102 -12.33 -10.48 -18.36
N ASP A 103 -12.84 -10.61 -19.59
CA ASP A 103 -13.38 -11.87 -20.11
C ASP A 103 -12.30 -12.96 -20.26
N ASP A 104 -11.06 -12.55 -20.49
CA ASP A 104 -9.88 -13.41 -20.58
C ASP A 104 -9.35 -13.87 -19.21
N ARG A 105 -9.95 -13.39 -18.11
CA ARG A 105 -9.52 -13.64 -16.73
C ARG A 105 -8.04 -13.36 -16.53
N LYS A 106 -7.56 -12.21 -17.02
CA LYS A 106 -6.21 -11.74 -16.74
C LYS A 106 -5.99 -11.66 -15.23
N SER A 107 -4.89 -12.24 -14.74
CA SER A 107 -4.51 -12.13 -13.32
C SER A 107 -4.16 -10.68 -12.98
N VAL A 108 -4.83 -10.15 -11.97
CA VAL A 108 -4.63 -8.80 -11.43
C VAL A 108 -4.35 -8.83 -9.93
N GLY A 109 -4.12 -10.03 -9.36
CA GLY A 109 -3.73 -10.18 -7.96
C GLY A 109 -2.30 -9.71 -7.69
N ILE A 110 -1.92 -9.69 -6.43
CA ILE A 110 -0.54 -9.46 -6.00
C ILE A 110 0.42 -10.38 -6.77
N ALA A 111 1.43 -9.79 -7.42
CA ALA A 111 2.39 -10.53 -8.24
C ALA A 111 3.47 -11.23 -7.40
N MET A 112 3.80 -10.66 -6.24
CA MET A 112 4.82 -11.21 -5.35
C MET A 112 4.32 -12.47 -4.62
N PRO A 113 5.06 -13.59 -4.66
CA PRO A 113 4.74 -14.79 -3.89
C PRO A 113 4.70 -14.51 -2.39
N ARG A 114 3.89 -15.28 -1.66
CA ARG A 114 3.74 -15.12 -0.21
C ARG A 114 5.06 -15.28 0.53
N GLU A 115 5.86 -16.25 0.14
CA GLU A 115 7.15 -16.56 0.75
C GLU A 115 8.16 -15.43 0.56
N GLU A 116 8.16 -14.80 -0.61
CA GLU A 116 9.02 -13.66 -0.91
C GLU A 116 8.61 -12.43 -0.09
N LEU A 117 7.30 -12.14 -0.05
CA LEU A 117 6.81 -11.01 0.76
C LEU A 117 7.07 -11.26 2.26
N ALA A 118 6.80 -12.47 2.76
CA ALA A 118 7.05 -12.85 4.15
C ALA A 118 8.55 -12.81 4.54
N ALA A 119 9.46 -12.92 3.58
CA ALA A 119 10.89 -12.79 3.81
C ALA A 119 11.34 -11.32 3.92
N ALA A 120 10.59 -10.38 3.33
CA ALA A 120 10.90 -8.95 3.35
C ALA A 120 10.24 -8.18 4.50
N VAL A 121 9.01 -8.56 4.89
CA VAL A 121 8.18 -7.86 5.87
C VAL A 121 7.60 -8.78 6.93
N HIS A 122 7.20 -8.22 8.07
CA HIS A 122 6.44 -8.95 9.08
C HIS A 122 4.95 -8.96 8.72
N LEU A 123 4.50 -10.00 8.01
CA LEU A 123 3.11 -10.12 7.55
C LEU A 123 2.11 -10.22 8.73
N ARG A 124 1.13 -9.30 8.75
CA ARG A 124 0.01 -9.22 9.67
C ARG A 124 -1.30 -9.29 8.88
N LEU A 125 -1.73 -10.49 8.53
CA LEU A 125 -2.98 -10.70 7.79
C LEU A 125 -4.15 -10.92 8.76
N SER A 126 -5.21 -10.11 8.64
CA SER A 126 -6.37 -10.16 9.55
C SER A 126 -7.65 -9.70 8.86
N ASP A 127 -8.77 -10.33 9.19
CA ASP A 127 -10.11 -9.87 8.83
C ASP A 127 -10.70 -8.91 9.87
N GLU A 128 -10.04 -8.75 11.01
CA GLU A 128 -10.47 -7.87 12.10
C GLU A 128 -9.82 -6.48 12.01
N PRO A 129 -10.50 -5.41 12.46
CA PRO A 129 -9.88 -4.11 12.67
C PRO A 129 -8.63 -4.24 13.52
N THR A 130 -7.49 -3.75 13.02
CA THR A 130 -6.19 -3.91 13.67
C THR A 130 -5.50 -2.56 13.80
N GLU A 131 -5.04 -2.23 15.01
CA GLU A 131 -4.21 -1.05 15.22
C GLU A 131 -2.81 -1.30 14.66
N MET A 132 -2.40 -0.49 13.68
CA MET A 132 -1.09 -0.64 13.03
C MET A 132 0.00 0.08 13.81
N ILE A 133 -0.32 1.33 14.17
CA ILE A 133 0.41 2.23 15.06
C ILE A 133 -0.62 2.97 15.92
N PRO A 134 -0.25 3.55 17.08
CA PRO A 134 -1.20 4.22 17.97
C PRO A 134 -2.11 5.22 17.25
N GLY A 135 -3.42 4.96 17.29
CA GLY A 135 -4.45 5.80 16.68
C GLY A 135 -4.67 5.62 15.16
N VAL A 136 -3.96 4.70 14.50
CA VAL A 136 -4.16 4.37 13.07
C VAL A 136 -4.54 2.91 12.91
N TRP A 137 -5.72 2.68 12.34
CA TRP A 137 -6.36 1.37 12.31
C TRP A 137 -6.70 0.93 10.88
N THR A 138 -6.60 -0.38 10.62
CA THR A 138 -7.30 -1.01 9.50
C THR A 138 -8.76 -1.23 9.87
N THR A 139 -9.64 -1.30 8.86
CA THR A 139 -11.08 -1.55 9.09
C THR A 139 -11.44 -3.03 9.26
N GLY A 140 -10.50 -3.94 8.97
CA GLY A 140 -10.82 -5.35 8.76
C GLY A 140 -11.62 -5.59 7.47
N ALA A 141 -12.23 -6.76 7.38
CA ALA A 141 -13.06 -7.17 6.25
C ALA A 141 -14.31 -6.28 6.14
N ILE A 142 -14.59 -5.79 4.93
CA ILE A 142 -15.83 -5.08 4.62
C ILE A 142 -16.92 -6.14 4.46
N THR A 143 -17.78 -6.26 5.46
CA THR A 143 -19.00 -7.05 5.42
C THR A 143 -20.20 -6.12 5.21
N ASP A 144 -21.30 -6.65 4.65
CA ASP A 144 -22.56 -5.90 4.58
C ASP A 144 -22.91 -5.41 5.99
N ARG A 145 -22.90 -4.09 6.15
CA ARG A 145 -23.33 -3.48 7.40
C ARG A 145 -24.85 -3.38 7.35
N PRO A 146 -25.59 -3.85 8.37
CA PRO A 146 -27.04 -3.84 8.37
C PRO A 146 -27.66 -2.43 8.55
N TYR A 147 -26.97 -1.37 8.11
CA TYR A 147 -27.40 0.02 8.18
C TYR A 147 -26.97 0.79 6.93
#